data_AF-A0A8T6LTS5-F1
#
_entry.id   AF-A0A8T6LTS5-F1
#
_cell.length_a   1.000
_cell.length_b   1.000
_cell.length_c   1.000
_cell.angle_alpha   90.00
_cell.angle_beta   90.00
_cell.angle_gamma   90.00
#
_symmetry.space_group_name_H-M   'P 1'
#
loop_
_entity.id
_entity.type
_entity.pdbx_description
1 polymer ?
#
loop_
_entity_poly.entity_id
_entity_poly.type
_entity_poly.pdbx_seq_one_letter_code
_entity_poly.pdbx_strand_id
1 'polypeptide(L)'
;MEISCPTCEELMGIERDESGAYECPHCDTPFEYTSSLEKWIFDVEEGNIERDFLISEDVHNTRSENILLGLILIPAGFLFFIGWMFVFPALLGLLFIRWGFDLLLKQSITTKRVSFFDSLNSRIVQYTLKDGHLDHSRINEVDIKDGTRIVTCSYWSGGGDSGAECDDLYMTQESVPVKFNYPGLKPSHALKFSEYLEIPFTPLRYNFKRNIDHDELRHALR
;
A
#
# COMPACT_ATOMS: atom_id res chain seq x y z
N MET A 1 21.93 0.83 11.72
CA MET A 1 20.68 0.69 10.94
C MET A 1 19.62 1.47 11.70
N GLU A 2 18.66 2.13 11.04
CA GLU A 2 17.61 2.89 11.74
C GLU A 2 16.24 2.25 11.47
N ILE A 3 15.49 2.01 12.54
CA ILE A 3 14.18 1.38 12.52
C ILE A 3 13.15 2.26 13.23
N SER A 4 11.88 2.15 12.84
CA SER A 4 10.78 2.85 13.49
C SER A 4 10.22 1.95 14.60
N CYS A 5 10.01 2.52 15.79
CA CYS A 5 9.36 1.79 16.87
C CYS A 5 7.89 1.52 16.52
N PRO A 6 7.38 0.28 16.65
CA PRO A 6 5.99 -0.05 16.34
C PRO A 6 4.98 0.62 17.29
N THR A 7 5.43 1.15 18.43
CA THR A 7 4.57 1.75 19.45
C THR A 7 4.51 3.27 19.34
N CYS A 8 5.64 3.94 19.15
CA CYS A 8 5.72 5.40 19.13
C CYS A 8 6.09 6.00 17.77
N GLU A 9 6.34 5.16 16.76
CA GLU A 9 6.73 5.52 15.38
C GLU A 9 8.07 6.29 15.26
N GLU A 10 8.71 6.63 16.38
CA GLU A 10 10.00 7.30 16.42
C GLU A 10 11.14 6.42 15.91
N LEU A 11 12.11 7.08 15.27
CA LEU A 11 13.28 6.43 14.69
C LEU A 11 14.36 6.18 15.75
N MET A 12 14.97 5.00 15.69
CA MET A 12 16.05 4.61 16.58
C MET A 12 17.13 3.83 15.82
N GLY A 13 18.38 4.10 16.20
CA GLY A 13 19.52 3.35 15.70
C GLY A 13 19.65 2.00 16.38
N ILE A 14 19.74 0.93 15.60
CA ILE A 14 20.06 -0.43 16.05
C ILE A 14 21.39 -0.92 15.46
N GLU A 15 22.11 -1.69 16.27
CA GLU A 15 23.24 -2.52 15.85
C GLU A 15 22.71 -3.91 15.47
N ARG A 16 23.24 -4.53 14.41
CA ARG A 16 22.81 -5.89 14.00
C ARG A 16 23.20 -6.87 15.10
N ASP A 17 22.23 -7.34 15.87
CA ASP A 17 22.39 -8.47 16.79
C ASP A 17 21.46 -9.62 16.39
N GLU A 18 21.83 -10.85 16.74
CA GLU A 18 21.04 -12.05 16.44
C GLU A 18 19.90 -12.27 17.45
N SER A 19 19.82 -11.42 18.48
CA SER A 19 18.87 -11.56 19.58
C SER A 19 17.47 -11.10 19.18
N GLY A 20 17.40 -10.06 18.34
CA GLY A 20 16.16 -9.52 17.85
C GLY A 20 15.29 -8.84 18.89
N ALA A 21 15.71 -8.74 20.14
CA ALA A 21 14.98 -8.05 21.19
C ALA A 21 15.53 -6.64 21.37
N TYR A 22 14.71 -5.63 21.09
CA TYR A 22 15.09 -4.23 21.19
C TYR A 22 14.19 -3.49 22.17
N GLU A 23 14.73 -2.48 22.83
CA GLU A 23 13.96 -1.59 23.69
C GLU A 23 14.03 -0.19 23.07
N CYS A 24 12.86 0.42 22.85
CA CYS A 24 12.82 1.72 22.21
C CYS A 24 13.36 2.80 23.16
N PRO A 25 14.38 3.59 22.80
CA PRO A 25 14.93 4.62 23.68
C PRO A 25 13.97 5.81 23.90
N HIS A 26 12.87 5.88 23.14
CA HIS A 26 11.90 6.98 23.21
C HIS A 26 10.65 6.62 24.01
N CYS A 27 10.28 5.34 24.09
CA CYS A 27 9.06 4.90 24.79
C CYS A 27 9.27 3.73 25.74
N ASP A 28 10.52 3.30 25.95
CA ASP A 28 10.95 2.21 26.84
C ASP A 28 10.15 0.91 26.68
N THR A 29 9.52 0.76 25.51
CA THR A 29 8.69 -0.40 25.21
C THR A 29 9.58 -1.42 24.54
N PRO A 30 9.71 -2.63 25.11
CA PRO A 30 10.42 -3.71 24.45
C PRO A 30 9.61 -4.18 23.25
N PHE A 31 10.31 -4.44 22.15
CA PHE A 31 9.75 -5.00 20.94
C PHE A 31 10.79 -5.90 20.29
N GLU A 32 10.33 -7.02 19.71
CA GLU A 32 11.21 -7.87 18.93
C GLU A 32 11.26 -7.38 17.49
N TYR A 33 12.45 -7.02 17.02
CA TYR A 33 12.75 -6.77 15.61
C TYR A 33 13.46 -7.99 15.03
N THR A 34 12.75 -9.11 14.91
CA THR A 34 13.19 -10.27 14.14
C THR A 34 11.98 -11.17 13.87
N SER A 35 11.12 -10.80 12.92
CA SER A 35 10.61 -11.88 12.08
C SER A 35 11.72 -12.20 11.08
N SER A 36 12.03 -13.48 10.88
CA SER A 36 12.95 -13.93 9.83
C SER A 36 12.62 -13.32 8.45
N LEU A 37 11.35 -12.98 8.24
CA LEU A 37 10.83 -12.26 7.08
C LEU A 37 11.39 -10.85 6.93
N GLU A 38 11.42 -10.02 7.98
CA GLU A 38 11.87 -8.62 7.85
C GLU A 38 13.32 -8.55 7.43
N LYS A 39 14.18 -9.33 8.08
CA LYS A 39 15.59 -9.49 7.68
C LYS A 39 15.70 -9.91 6.22
N TRP A 40 14.87 -10.86 5.81
CA TRP A 40 14.83 -11.34 4.44
C TRP A 40 14.37 -10.26 3.43
N ILE A 41 13.38 -9.43 3.80
CA ILE A 41 12.94 -8.28 2.99
C ILE A 41 14.08 -7.29 2.79
N PHE A 42 14.85 -6.97 3.85
CA PHE A 42 16.01 -6.09 3.71
C PHE A 42 17.10 -6.69 2.85
N ASP A 43 17.40 -7.99 3.00
CA ASP A 43 18.37 -8.67 2.14
C ASP A 43 17.97 -8.65 0.66
N VAL A 44 16.66 -8.72 0.37
CA VAL A 44 16.10 -8.57 -0.99
C VAL A 44 16.22 -7.12 -1.51
N GLU A 45 16.06 -6.11 -0.66
CA GLU A 45 16.19 -4.69 -1.04
C GLU A 45 17.65 -4.24 -1.18
N GLU A 46 18.57 -4.80 -0.38
CA GLU A 46 20.03 -4.59 -0.47
C GLU A 46 20.64 -5.34 -1.67
N GLY A 47 19.90 -6.25 -2.31
CA GLY A 47 20.38 -7.07 -3.42
C GLY A 47 21.24 -8.26 -2.99
N ASN A 48 21.23 -8.60 -1.69
CA ASN A 48 21.88 -9.80 -1.17
C ASN A 48 21.12 -11.08 -1.58
N ILE A 49 19.81 -10.96 -1.84
CA ILE A 49 18.94 -12.04 -2.32
C ILE A 49 18.25 -11.58 -3.60
N GLU A 50 18.35 -12.40 -4.65
CA GLU A 50 17.66 -12.16 -5.91
C GLU A 50 16.18 -12.51 -5.77
N ARG A 51 15.31 -11.70 -6.38
CA ARG A 51 13.86 -11.93 -6.37
C ARG A 51 13.50 -12.96 -7.43
N ASP A 52 12.80 -14.02 -7.06
CA ASP A 52 12.39 -15.05 -8.01
C ASP A 52 11.43 -14.47 -9.06
N PHE A 53 10.39 -13.76 -8.60
CA PHE A 53 9.46 -13.08 -9.49
C PHE A 53 8.88 -11.82 -8.83
N LEU A 54 9.09 -10.67 -9.47
CA LEU A 54 8.47 -9.41 -9.07
C LEU A 54 7.05 -9.32 -9.64
N ILE A 55 6.05 -9.37 -8.76
CA ILE A 55 4.65 -9.28 -9.15
C ILE A 55 4.29 -7.82 -9.43
N SER A 56 4.60 -6.92 -8.50
CA SER A 56 4.37 -5.49 -8.67
C SER A 56 5.31 -4.65 -7.82
N GLU A 57 5.72 -3.51 -8.38
CA GLU A 57 6.42 -2.46 -7.67
C GLU A 57 5.78 -1.12 -8.05
N ASP A 58 5.38 -0.37 -7.04
CA ASP A 58 4.79 0.96 -7.19
C ASP A 58 5.54 1.94 -6.29
N VAL A 59 6.10 2.98 -6.90
CA VAL A 59 6.82 4.04 -6.20
C VAL A 59 6.02 5.32 -6.34
N HIS A 60 5.40 5.72 -5.24
CA HIS A 60 4.60 6.92 -5.17
C HIS A 60 5.36 8.03 -4.43
N ASN A 61 5.50 9.19 -5.08
CA ASN A 61 6.09 10.36 -4.46
C ASN A 61 5.03 11.46 -4.32
N THR A 62 4.71 11.80 -3.07
CA THR A 62 3.70 12.82 -2.74
C THR A 62 4.13 14.25 -3.12
N ARG A 63 5.40 14.48 -3.48
CA ARG A 63 5.94 15.82 -3.78
C ARG A 63 5.23 16.50 -4.94
N SER A 64 4.99 15.81 -6.05
CA SER A 64 4.38 16.42 -7.24
C SER A 64 2.92 16.79 -6.99
N GLU A 65 2.17 15.95 -6.29
CA GLU A 65 0.77 16.21 -5.91
C GLU A 65 0.66 17.36 -4.91
N ASN A 66 1.52 17.36 -3.87
CA ASN A 66 1.58 18.44 -2.89
C ASN A 66 1.93 19.79 -3.54
N ILE A 67 2.88 19.79 -4.49
CA ILE A 67 3.23 20.99 -5.24
C ILE A 67 2.07 21.47 -6.12
N LEU A 68 1.43 20.57 -6.85
CA LEU A 68 0.30 20.92 -7.72
C LEU A 68 -0.87 21.51 -6.91
N LEU A 69 -1.25 20.86 -5.81
CA LEU A 69 -2.30 21.34 -4.92
C LEU A 69 -1.93 22.69 -4.29
N GLY A 70 -0.68 22.84 -3.86
CA GLY A 70 -0.17 24.11 -3.33
C GLY A 70 -0.23 25.25 -4.35
N LEU A 71 0.16 24.99 -5.60
CA LEU A 71 0.09 25.95 -6.71
C LEU A 71 -1.34 26.33 -7.11
N ILE A 72 -2.34 25.50 -6.80
CA ILE A 72 -3.77 25.81 -7.03
C ILE A 72 -4.35 26.61 -5.85
N LEU A 73 -4.04 26.20 -4.61
CA LEU A 73 -4.61 26.79 -3.40
C LEU A 73 -4.16 28.23 -3.17
N ILE A 74 -2.89 28.57 -3.47
CA ILE A 74 -2.36 29.92 -3.24
C ILE A 74 -3.07 30.97 -4.13
N PRO A 75 -3.14 30.82 -5.48
CA PRO A 75 -3.91 31.74 -6.33
C PRO A 75 -5.39 31.76 -5.98
N ALA A 76 -6.00 30.61 -5.66
CA ALA A 76 -7.39 30.55 -5.23
C ALA A 76 -7.62 31.40 -3.97
N GLY A 77 -6.71 31.34 -3.00
CA GLY A 77 -6.72 32.20 -1.82
C GLY A 77 -6.62 33.69 -2.16
N PHE A 78 -5.78 34.07 -3.12
CA PHE A 78 -5.68 35.46 -3.59
C PHE A 78 -6.99 35.96 -4.27
N LEU A 79 -7.72 35.09 -4.98
CA LEU A 79 -9.01 35.46 -5.58
C LEU A 79 -10.05 35.87 -4.53
N PHE A 80 -10.00 35.31 -3.31
CA PHE A 80 -10.90 35.72 -2.21
C PHE A 80 -10.67 37.16 -1.74
N PHE A 81 -9.50 37.76 -1.99
CA PHE A 81 -9.24 39.17 -1.69
C PHE A 81 -9.75 40.13 -2.77
N ILE A 82 -10.06 39.61 -3.98
CA ILE A 82 -10.70 40.38 -5.06
C ILE A 82 -12.21 40.57 -4.78
N GLY A 83 -12.77 39.87 -3.78
CA GLY A 83 -14.09 40.16 -3.19
C GLY A 83 -13.99 41.02 -1.93
N TRP A 84 -13.50 42.26 -2.05
CA TRP A 84 -13.06 43.16 -0.97
C TRP A 84 -14.18 43.62 -0.01
N MET A 85 -15.42 43.20 -0.24
CA MET A 85 -16.60 43.68 0.48
C MET A 85 -16.88 42.92 1.80
N PHE A 86 -16.18 41.82 2.09
CA PHE A 86 -16.49 40.99 3.26
C PHE A 86 -15.22 40.51 3.97
N VAL A 87 -15.18 40.68 5.30
CA VAL A 87 -14.08 40.23 6.18
C VAL A 87 -13.94 38.70 6.18
N PHE A 88 -15.05 37.98 6.03
CA PHE A 88 -15.07 36.52 6.10
C PHE A 88 -14.34 35.82 4.91
N PRO A 89 -14.58 36.21 3.64
CA PRO A 89 -13.76 35.79 2.50
C PRO A 89 -12.26 36.04 2.65
N ALA A 90 -11.86 37.17 3.23
CA ALA A 90 -10.44 37.47 3.45
C ALA A 90 -9.78 36.48 4.43
N LEU A 91 -10.47 36.11 5.51
CA LEU A 91 -9.99 35.08 6.46
C LEU A 91 -9.90 33.70 5.79
N LEU A 92 -10.89 33.35 4.97
CA LEU A 92 -10.87 32.10 4.22
C LEU A 92 -9.70 32.10 3.22
N GLY A 93 -9.48 33.20 2.50
CA GLY A 93 -8.36 33.38 1.58
C GLY A 93 -7.00 33.21 2.26
N LEU A 94 -6.82 33.75 3.47
CA LEU A 94 -5.61 33.52 4.27
C LEU A 94 -5.42 32.04 4.63
N LEU A 95 -6.50 31.30 4.95
CA LEU A 95 -6.42 29.86 5.21
C LEU A 95 -6.01 29.08 3.96
N PHE A 96 -6.57 29.41 2.80
CA PHE A 96 -6.19 28.81 1.51
C PHE A 96 -4.72 29.04 1.17
N ILE A 97 -4.23 30.28 1.34
CA ILE A 97 -2.82 30.61 1.12
C ILE A 97 -1.93 29.83 2.09
N ARG A 98 -2.29 29.82 3.39
CA ARG A 98 -1.55 29.06 4.41
C ARG A 98 -1.47 27.57 4.05
N TRP A 99 -2.59 26.94 3.74
CA TRP A 99 -2.62 25.52 3.37
C TRP A 99 -1.83 25.23 2.09
N GLY A 100 -1.86 26.14 1.13
CA GLY A 100 -1.04 26.01 -0.08
C GLY A 100 0.46 26.07 0.20
N PHE A 101 0.92 26.96 1.08
CA PHE A 101 2.31 26.99 1.53
C PHE A 101 2.67 25.76 2.37
N ASP A 102 1.80 25.35 3.29
CA ASP A 102 2.00 24.14 4.11
C ASP A 102 2.17 22.91 3.20
N LEU A 103 1.39 22.79 2.12
CA LEU A 103 1.55 21.71 1.14
C LEU A 103 2.85 21.81 0.32
N LEU A 104 3.24 23.01 -0.12
CA LEU A 104 4.50 23.21 -0.86
C LEU A 104 5.75 22.88 -0.02
N LEU A 105 5.69 23.18 1.28
CA LEU A 105 6.79 22.99 2.22
C LEU A 105 6.74 21.64 2.93
N LYS A 106 5.64 20.90 2.82
CA LYS A 106 5.51 19.57 3.41
C LYS A 106 6.60 18.67 2.85
N GLN A 107 7.36 18.05 3.76
CA GLN A 107 8.37 17.08 3.40
C GLN A 107 7.73 15.97 2.56
N SER A 108 8.35 15.66 1.44
CA SER A 108 7.85 14.63 0.54
C SER A 108 8.06 13.27 1.17
N ILE A 109 6.98 12.52 1.32
CA ILE A 109 7.03 11.11 1.71
C ILE A 109 7.05 10.29 0.43
N THR A 110 8.08 9.46 0.28
CA THR A 110 8.20 8.46 -0.77
C THR A 110 7.63 7.16 -0.22
N THR A 111 6.56 6.67 -0.83
CA THR A 111 5.99 5.37 -0.47
C THR A 111 6.29 4.40 -1.59
N LYS A 112 7.11 3.39 -1.32
CA LYS A 112 7.38 2.27 -2.21
C LYS A 112 6.56 1.08 -1.74
N ARG A 113 5.84 0.43 -2.64
CA ARG A 113 5.04 -0.76 -2.37
C ARG A 113 5.52 -1.88 -3.25
N VAL A 114 5.78 -3.04 -2.66
CA VAL A 114 6.38 -4.17 -3.37
C VAL A 114 5.57 -5.42 -3.06
N SER A 115 5.32 -6.21 -4.10
CA SER A 115 4.81 -7.57 -4.01
C SER A 115 5.69 -8.46 -4.87
N PHE A 116 6.23 -9.52 -4.29
CA PHE A 116 7.04 -10.49 -5.02
C PHE A 116 6.71 -11.91 -4.54
N PHE A 117 7.14 -12.90 -5.32
CA PHE A 117 7.03 -14.32 -5.00
C PHE A 117 8.36 -14.88 -4.49
N ASP A 118 8.28 -15.62 -3.39
CA ASP A 118 9.36 -16.40 -2.77
C ASP A 118 9.14 -17.87 -3.12
N SER A 119 9.91 -18.38 -4.08
CA SER A 119 9.79 -19.76 -4.57
C SER A 119 10.22 -20.80 -3.55
N LEU A 120 11.20 -20.46 -2.69
CA LEU A 120 11.74 -21.38 -1.67
C LEU A 120 10.68 -21.73 -0.64
N ASN A 121 9.89 -20.73 -0.22
CA ASN A 121 8.82 -20.92 0.76
C ASN A 121 7.43 -21.00 0.10
N SER A 122 7.35 -20.92 -1.24
CA SER A 122 6.10 -20.93 -2.00
C SER A 122 5.07 -19.93 -1.46
N ARG A 123 5.48 -18.67 -1.29
CA ARG A 123 4.65 -17.61 -0.70
C ARG A 123 4.82 -16.29 -1.43
N ILE A 124 3.81 -15.42 -1.31
CA ILE A 124 3.85 -14.04 -1.78
C ILE A 124 4.09 -13.16 -0.58
N VAL A 125 5.09 -12.30 -0.69
CA VAL A 125 5.40 -11.31 0.35
C VAL A 125 5.09 -9.93 -0.21
N GLN A 126 4.33 -9.18 0.57
CA GLN A 126 3.88 -7.84 0.24
C GLN A 126 4.29 -6.90 1.37
N TYR A 127 4.93 -5.79 1.03
CA TYR A 127 5.38 -4.81 2.03
C TYR A 127 5.42 -3.39 1.45
N THR A 128 5.39 -2.43 2.37
CA THR A 128 5.48 -1.00 2.05
C THR A 128 6.73 -0.43 2.72
N LEU A 129 7.52 0.33 1.97
CA LEU A 129 8.57 1.19 2.49
C LEU A 129 8.08 2.65 2.46
N LYS A 130 8.22 3.38 3.56
CA LYS A 130 8.04 4.83 3.67
C LYS A 130 9.39 5.47 3.88
N ASP A 131 9.81 6.30 2.93
CA ASP A 131 11.12 6.95 2.91
C ASP A 131 12.30 5.98 3.09
N GLY A 132 12.16 4.75 2.57
CA GLY A 132 13.15 3.69 2.69
C GLY A 132 13.03 2.82 3.96
N HIS A 133 12.14 3.17 4.88
CA HIS A 133 11.89 2.40 6.10
C HIS A 133 10.67 1.49 5.96
N LEU A 134 10.76 0.29 6.51
CA LEU A 134 9.68 -0.69 6.45
C LEU A 134 8.47 -0.27 7.30
N ASP A 135 7.29 -0.26 6.69
CA ASP A 135 6.02 -0.03 7.38
C ASP A 135 5.46 -1.38 7.87
N HIS A 136 5.76 -1.71 9.14
CA HIS A 136 5.38 -2.97 9.79
C HIS A 136 3.87 -3.23 9.80
N SER A 137 3.05 -2.16 9.77
CA SER A 137 1.59 -2.30 9.70
C SER A 137 1.07 -2.81 8.35
N ARG A 138 1.95 -2.88 7.35
CA ARG A 138 1.62 -3.20 5.95
C ARG A 138 2.45 -4.34 5.37
N ILE A 139 2.88 -5.27 6.23
CA ILE A 139 3.49 -6.53 5.82
C ILE A 139 2.39 -7.58 5.71
N ASN A 140 2.32 -8.28 4.58
CA ASN A 140 1.38 -9.36 4.37
C ASN A 140 2.07 -10.53 3.67
N GLU A 141 1.77 -11.74 4.13
CA GLU A 141 2.26 -13.00 3.58
C GLU A 141 1.07 -13.83 3.12
N VAL A 142 1.15 -14.36 1.91
CA VAL A 142 0.14 -15.26 1.36
C VAL A 142 0.84 -16.49 0.83
N ASP A 143 0.74 -17.60 1.55
CA ASP A 143 1.23 -18.89 1.09
C ASP A 143 0.50 -19.30 -0.21
N ILE A 144 1.17 -20.06 -1.06
CA ILE A 144 0.58 -20.65 -2.27
C ILE A 144 0.51 -22.15 -2.06
N LYS A 145 -0.71 -22.67 -2.00
CA LYS A 145 -0.99 -24.11 -1.83
C LYS A 145 -1.30 -24.77 -3.16
N ASP A 146 -1.21 -26.10 -3.19
CA ASP A 146 -1.63 -26.89 -4.35
C ASP A 146 -3.09 -26.61 -4.71
N GLY A 147 -3.36 -26.47 -6.02
CA GLY A 147 -4.70 -26.17 -6.53
C GLY A 147 -5.10 -24.69 -6.43
N THR A 148 -4.18 -23.82 -6.01
CA THR A 148 -4.39 -22.35 -6.03
C THR A 148 -4.79 -21.89 -7.43
N ARG A 149 -5.80 -21.02 -7.47
CA ARG A 149 -6.20 -20.27 -8.67
C ARG A 149 -6.31 -18.80 -8.31
N ILE A 150 -6.02 -17.95 -9.28
CA ILE A 150 -6.20 -16.50 -9.13
C ILE A 150 -7.53 -16.11 -9.78
N VAL A 151 -8.30 -15.33 -9.05
CA VAL A 151 -9.58 -14.83 -9.52
C VAL A 151 -9.62 -13.31 -9.38
N THR A 152 -10.00 -12.63 -10.45
CA THR A 152 -10.36 -11.22 -10.39
C THR A 152 -11.87 -11.06 -10.26
N CYS A 153 -12.31 -10.25 -9.30
CA CYS A 153 -13.70 -9.86 -9.13
C CYS A 153 -13.83 -8.37 -9.41
N SER A 154 -14.39 -8.03 -10.57
CA SER A 154 -14.70 -6.64 -10.92
C SER A 154 -15.98 -6.21 -10.19
N TYR A 155 -16.05 -4.98 -9.67
CA TYR A 155 -17.24 -4.39 -9.05
C TYR A 155 -17.36 -2.89 -9.38
N TRP A 156 -18.55 -2.32 -9.20
CA TRP A 156 -18.79 -0.89 -9.44
C TRP A 156 -18.67 -0.10 -8.12
N SER A 157 -17.75 0.85 -8.05
CA SER A 157 -17.44 1.59 -6.82
C SER A 157 -18.46 2.67 -6.42
N GLY A 158 -19.43 2.98 -7.29
CA GLY A 158 -20.44 4.03 -7.08
C GLY A 158 -21.89 3.55 -7.24
N GLY A 159 -22.84 4.35 -6.75
CA GLY A 159 -24.27 4.17 -7.07
C GLY A 159 -24.63 4.93 -8.35
N GLY A 160 -25.19 4.23 -9.34
CA GLY A 160 -25.57 4.83 -10.64
C GLY A 160 -24.39 5.04 -11.60
N ASP A 161 -24.53 6.00 -12.52
CA ASP A 161 -23.64 6.19 -13.69
C ASP A 161 -22.28 6.84 -13.38
N SER A 162 -21.99 7.16 -12.11
CA SER A 162 -20.78 7.87 -11.67
C SER A 162 -19.75 6.98 -10.97
N GLY A 163 -19.96 5.66 -10.95
CA GLY A 163 -18.98 4.71 -10.44
C GLY A 163 -17.86 4.42 -11.43
N ALA A 164 -16.77 3.86 -10.92
CA ALA A 164 -15.71 3.26 -11.73
C ALA A 164 -15.69 1.75 -11.53
N GLU A 165 -15.38 1.00 -12.58
CA GLU A 165 -15.04 -0.42 -12.48
C GLU A 165 -13.77 -0.54 -11.63
N CYS A 166 -13.84 -1.37 -10.59
CA CYS A 166 -12.75 -1.66 -9.69
C CYS A 166 -12.53 -3.17 -9.65
N ASP A 167 -11.29 -3.61 -9.65
CA ASP A 167 -10.97 -5.03 -9.62
C ASP A 167 -10.39 -5.41 -8.26
N ASP A 168 -10.99 -6.43 -7.64
CA ASP A 168 -10.41 -7.13 -6.51
C ASP A 168 -9.74 -8.43 -6.96
N LEU A 169 -8.63 -8.77 -6.31
CA LEU A 169 -7.83 -9.97 -6.57
C LEU A 169 -7.93 -10.95 -5.40
N TYR A 170 -8.30 -12.19 -5.71
CA TYR A 170 -8.46 -13.30 -4.77
C TYR A 170 -7.67 -14.53 -5.19
N MET A 171 -7.14 -15.25 -4.20
CA MET A 171 -6.58 -16.59 -4.37
C MET A 171 -7.54 -17.61 -3.78
N THR A 172 -7.95 -18.58 -4.61
CA THR A 172 -8.80 -19.69 -4.20
C THR A 172 -7.92 -20.90 -3.94
N GLN A 173 -7.48 -21.06 -2.70
CA GLN A 173 -6.56 -22.12 -2.28
C GLN A 173 -7.22 -23.16 -1.36
N GLU A 174 -8.36 -22.81 -0.77
CA GLU A 174 -9.12 -23.64 0.16
C GLU A 174 -10.63 -23.34 0.04
N SER A 175 -11.43 -23.79 1.01
CA SER A 175 -12.85 -23.45 1.08
C SER A 175 -13.12 -21.95 1.19
N VAL A 176 -12.15 -21.12 1.59
CA VAL A 176 -12.30 -19.65 1.72
C VAL A 176 -11.33 -18.94 0.78
N PRO A 177 -11.80 -17.99 -0.05
CA PRO A 177 -10.94 -17.17 -0.90
C PRO A 177 -10.14 -16.17 -0.06
N VAL A 178 -8.84 -16.04 -0.34
CA VAL A 178 -7.96 -15.08 0.32
C VAL A 178 -7.82 -13.84 -0.56
N LYS A 179 -8.20 -12.67 -0.04
CA LYS A 179 -7.96 -11.41 -0.73
C LYS A 179 -6.47 -11.10 -0.70
N PHE A 180 -5.84 -10.95 -1.86
CA PHE A 180 -4.41 -10.59 -1.96
C PHE A 180 -4.20 -9.26 -2.70
N ASN A 181 -5.26 -8.45 -2.75
CA ASN A 181 -5.26 -7.14 -3.40
C ASN A 181 -4.39 -6.16 -2.61
N TYR A 182 -3.15 -5.95 -3.06
CA TYR A 182 -2.22 -4.99 -2.46
C TYR A 182 -2.26 -3.67 -3.23
N PRO A 183 -2.15 -2.49 -2.59
CA PRO A 183 -2.20 -1.23 -3.32
C PRO A 183 -1.10 -1.14 -4.40
N GLY A 184 -1.50 -0.88 -5.64
CA GLY A 184 -0.60 -0.87 -6.81
C GLY A 184 -0.60 -2.20 -7.61
N LEU A 185 -1.14 -3.27 -7.04
CA LEU A 185 -1.34 -4.55 -7.74
C LEU A 185 -2.53 -4.42 -8.71
N LYS A 186 -2.30 -4.75 -9.99
CA LYS A 186 -3.30 -4.70 -11.05
C LYS A 186 -3.63 -6.12 -11.54
N PRO A 187 -4.81 -6.36 -12.12
CA PRO A 187 -5.15 -7.62 -12.77
C PRO A 187 -4.08 -8.12 -13.76
N SER A 188 -3.44 -7.21 -14.50
CA SER A 188 -2.37 -7.55 -15.45
C SER A 188 -1.10 -8.08 -14.77
N HIS A 189 -0.78 -7.62 -13.56
CA HIS A 189 0.34 -8.14 -12.77
C HIS A 189 0.02 -9.57 -12.30
N ALA A 190 -1.19 -9.77 -11.80
CA ALA A 190 -1.66 -11.07 -11.34
C ALA A 190 -1.77 -12.09 -12.49
N LEU A 191 -2.15 -11.66 -13.69
CA LEU A 191 -2.17 -12.51 -14.89
C LEU A 191 -0.75 -13.00 -15.25
N LYS A 192 0.23 -12.09 -15.33
CA LYS A 192 1.63 -12.48 -15.59
C LYS A 192 2.18 -13.43 -14.54
N PHE A 193 1.82 -13.19 -13.29
CA PHE A 193 2.21 -14.06 -12.19
C PHE A 193 1.57 -15.46 -12.29
N SER A 194 0.29 -15.53 -12.66
CA SER A 194 -0.37 -16.83 -12.89
C SER A 194 0.23 -17.61 -14.06
N GLU A 195 0.64 -16.91 -15.13
CA GLU A 195 1.34 -17.52 -16.27
C GLU A 195 2.70 -18.08 -15.84
N TYR A 196 3.44 -17.36 -14.99
CA TYR A 196 4.72 -17.82 -14.44
C TYR A 196 4.58 -19.08 -13.57
N LEU A 197 3.54 -19.16 -12.75
CA LEU A 197 3.28 -20.34 -11.91
C LEU A 197 2.49 -21.45 -12.61
N GLU A 198 2.09 -21.25 -13.87
CA GLU A 198 1.20 -22.14 -14.62
C GLU A 198 -0.13 -22.45 -13.88
N ILE A 199 -0.64 -21.49 -13.10
CA ILE A 199 -1.91 -21.63 -12.37
C ILE A 199 -3.07 -20.95 -13.11
N PRO A 200 -4.32 -21.44 -12.94
CA PRO A 200 -5.46 -20.83 -13.60
C PRO A 200 -5.71 -19.38 -13.13
N PHE A 201 -5.92 -18.48 -14.09
CA PHE A 201 -6.43 -17.13 -13.87
C PHE A 201 -7.83 -16.99 -14.44
N THR A 202 -8.79 -16.65 -13.60
CA THR A 202 -10.20 -16.52 -14.00
C THR A 202 -10.70 -15.10 -13.78
N PRO A 203 -11.00 -14.35 -14.84
CA PRO A 203 -11.68 -13.07 -14.69
C PRO A 203 -13.17 -13.28 -14.48
N LEU A 204 -13.67 -12.85 -13.32
CA LEU A 204 -15.08 -12.87 -12.98
C LEU A 204 -15.63 -11.44 -12.94
N ARG A 205 -16.50 -11.14 -13.90
CA ARG A 205 -17.28 -9.91 -13.89
C ARG A 205 -18.57 -10.16 -13.13
N TYR A 206 -18.66 -9.65 -11.91
CA TYR A 206 -19.90 -9.64 -11.15
C TYR A 206 -20.30 -8.21 -10.82
N ASN A 207 -21.54 -7.83 -11.07
CA ASN A 207 -22.05 -6.53 -10.63
C ASN A 207 -22.37 -6.56 -9.13
N PHE A 208 -21.36 -6.77 -8.28
CA PHE A 208 -21.52 -6.68 -6.85
C PHE A 208 -21.54 -5.21 -6.39
N LYS A 209 -22.28 -4.95 -5.31
CA LYS A 209 -22.06 -3.75 -4.49
C LYS A 209 -20.74 -3.93 -3.73
N ARG A 210 -20.05 -2.82 -3.44
CA ARG A 210 -18.69 -2.69 -2.85
C ARG A 210 -18.30 -3.64 -1.70
N ASN A 211 -19.25 -4.27 -1.01
CA ASN A 211 -19.02 -5.26 0.04
C ASN A 211 -19.58 -6.61 -0.41
N ILE A 212 -18.74 -7.45 -1.01
CA ILE A 212 -19.08 -8.83 -1.34
C ILE A 212 -19.09 -9.62 -0.02
N ASP A 213 -20.18 -10.32 0.28
CA ASP A 213 -20.22 -11.27 1.39
C ASP A 213 -19.25 -12.44 1.10
N HIS A 214 -18.50 -12.88 2.10
CA HIS A 214 -17.61 -14.05 1.95
C HIS A 214 -18.38 -15.29 1.50
N ASP A 215 -19.65 -15.43 1.86
CA ASP A 215 -20.49 -16.54 1.39
C ASP A 215 -20.92 -16.38 -0.07
N GLU A 216 -21.23 -15.16 -0.52
CA GLU A 216 -21.48 -14.87 -1.94
C GLU A 216 -20.23 -15.12 -2.79
N LEU A 217 -19.06 -14.68 -2.32
CA LEU A 217 -17.77 -14.94 -2.96
C LEU A 217 -17.49 -16.44 -3.01
N ARG A 218 -17.69 -17.16 -1.91
CA ARG A 218 -17.51 -18.63 -1.87
C ARG A 218 -18.43 -19.36 -2.84
N HIS A 219 -19.67 -18.89 -3.02
CA HIS A 219 -20.59 -19.45 -4.02
C HIS A 219 -20.19 -19.12 -5.46
N ALA A 220 -19.70 -17.91 -5.72
CA ALA A 220 -19.25 -17.48 -7.05
C ALA A 220 -17.95 -18.16 -7.52
N LEU A 221 -17.14 -18.67 -6.57
CA LEU A 221 -15.82 -19.26 -6.80
C LEU A 221 -15.77 -20.80 -6.76
N ARG A 222 -16.92 -21.47 -6.60
CA ARG A 222 -17.08 -22.94 -6.74
C ARG A 222 -17.34 -23.32 -8.19
#